data_AF-A0AAU6KZM3-F1
#
_entry.id   AF-A0AAU6KZM3-F1
#
_cell.length_a   1.000
_cell.length_b   1.000
_cell.length_c   1.000
_cell.angle_alpha   90.00
_cell.angle_beta   90.00
_cell.angle_gamma   90.00
#
_symmetry.space_group_name_H-M   'P 1'
#
loop_
_entity.id
_entity.type
_entity.pdbx_description
1 polymer ?
#
loop_
_entity_poly.entity_id
_entity_poly.type
_entity_poly.pdbx_seq_one_letter_code
_entity_poly.pdbx_strand_id
1 'polypeptide(L)'
;MRTARPHLDATARHVHDFAEMLHHLRGDQLPDWMDRVLADDLPALHSMVSGLRRDFDAVTAGLSTTWSSGQVAGHVTRVKLPKRMAYGRADLDLLRQLVLLAP
;
A
#
# COMPACT_ATOMS: atom_id res chain seq x y z
N MET A 1 7.42 25.57 -19.14
CA MET A 1 8.69 24.96 -18.72
C MET A 1 8.58 24.58 -17.25
N ARG A 2 8.39 23.30 -16.94
CA ARG A 2 8.35 22.79 -15.56
C ARG A 2 9.81 22.63 -15.13
N THR A 3 10.31 23.53 -14.28
CA THR A 3 11.61 23.34 -13.61
C THR A 3 11.45 22.12 -12.71
N ALA A 4 11.92 20.97 -13.20
CA ALA A 4 11.73 19.70 -12.52
C ALA A 4 12.53 19.74 -11.22
N ARG A 5 11.84 19.56 -10.10
CA ARG A 5 12.51 19.53 -8.80
C ARG A 5 13.15 18.14 -8.69
N PRO A 6 14.48 18.01 -8.63
CA PRO A 6 15.15 16.72 -8.75
C PRO A 6 14.69 15.70 -7.69
N HIS A 7 14.29 16.16 -6.51
CA HIS A 7 13.72 15.31 -5.46
C HIS A 7 12.35 14.71 -5.83
N LEU A 8 11.50 15.45 -6.56
CA LEU A 8 10.21 14.93 -7.03
C LEU A 8 10.42 13.88 -8.12
N ASP A 9 11.36 14.11 -9.04
CA ASP A 9 11.66 13.15 -10.10
C ASP A 9 12.27 11.86 -9.53
N ALA A 10 13.20 11.99 -8.56
CA ALA A 10 13.76 10.84 -7.85
C ALA A 10 12.68 10.06 -7.09
N THR A 11 11.77 10.77 -6.42
CA THR A 11 10.61 10.14 -5.75
C THR A 11 9.73 9.38 -6.75
N ALA A 12 9.37 10.01 -7.87
CA ALA A 12 8.52 9.39 -8.88
C ALA A 12 9.17 8.13 -9.47
N ARG A 13 10.48 8.16 -9.71
CA ARG A 13 11.26 7.00 -10.16
C ARG A 13 11.19 5.85 -9.17
N HIS A 14 11.48 6.08 -7.89
CA HIS A 14 11.42 5.01 -6.87
C HIS A 14 10.03 4.41 -6.69
N VAL A 15 8.98 5.24 -6.77
CA VAL A 15 7.59 4.78 -6.72
C VAL A 15 7.24 3.95 -7.95
N HIS A 16 7.70 4.36 -9.14
CA HIS A 16 7.50 3.60 -10.37
C HIS A 16 8.22 2.25 -10.31
N ASP A 17 9.50 2.24 -9.92
CA ASP A 17 10.28 1.00 -9.76
C ASP A 17 9.61 0.03 -8.78
N PHE A 18 9.05 0.54 -7.68
CA PHE A 18 8.29 -0.29 -6.74
C PHE A 18 7.00 -0.85 -7.33
N ALA A 19 6.27 -0.05 -8.11
CA ALA A 19 5.06 -0.50 -8.80
C ALA A 19 5.37 -1.60 -9.84
N GLU A 20 6.47 -1.47 -10.57
CA GLU A 20 6.95 -2.48 -11.51
C GLU A 20 7.33 -3.79 -10.78
N MET A 21 8.05 -3.71 -9.65
CA MET A 21 8.32 -4.89 -8.82
C MET A 21 7.03 -5.58 -8.36
N LEU A 22 6.03 -4.80 -7.95
CA LEU A 22 4.72 -5.32 -7.56
C LEU A 22 3.97 -5.96 -8.73
N HIS A 23 4.00 -5.35 -9.92
CA HIS A 23 3.33 -5.87 -11.12
C HIS A 23 3.98 -7.15 -11.64
N HIS A 24 5.31 -7.26 -11.53
CA HIS A 24 6.09 -8.40 -12.02
C HIS A 24 6.42 -9.44 -10.95
N LEU A 25 5.89 -9.26 -9.74
CA LEU A 25 6.13 -10.14 -8.60
C LEU A 25 7.63 -10.39 -8.34
N ARG A 26 8.40 -9.30 -8.23
CA ARG A 26 9.86 -9.30 -8.03
C ARG A 26 10.25 -9.01 -6.58
N GLY A 27 9.77 -9.80 -5.64
CA GLY A 27 10.14 -9.67 -4.23
C GLY A 27 11.63 -9.88 -3.96
N ASP A 28 12.33 -10.62 -4.83
CA ASP A 28 13.78 -10.80 -4.81
C ASP A 28 14.56 -9.47 -4.99
N GLN A 29 13.95 -8.49 -5.66
CA GLN A 29 14.56 -7.18 -5.95
C GLN A 29 14.35 -6.15 -4.82
N LEU A 30 13.54 -6.48 -3.80
CA LEU A 30 13.19 -5.58 -2.70
C LEU A 30 14.41 -5.06 -1.93
N PRO A 31 15.43 -5.87 -1.56
CA PRO A 31 16.63 -5.38 -0.87
C PRO A 31 17.37 -4.31 -1.67
N ASP A 32 17.66 -4.59 -2.94
CA ASP A 32 18.40 -3.68 -3.81
C ASP A 32 17.64 -2.37 -4.03
N TRP A 33 16.31 -2.44 -4.15
CA TRP A 33 15.49 -1.24 -4.26
C TRP A 33 15.50 -0.41 -2.97
N MET A 34 15.44 -1.04 -1.79
CA MET A 34 15.54 -0.31 -0.52
C MET A 34 16.89 0.42 -0.39
N ASP A 35 17.98 -0.22 -0.80
CA ASP A 35 19.31 0.40 -0.77
C ASP A 35 19.40 1.60 -1.72
N ARG A 36 18.80 1.52 -2.92
CA ARG A 36 18.70 2.66 -3.86
C ARG A 36 17.89 3.82 -3.28
N VAL A 37 16.80 3.54 -2.56
CA VAL A 37 15.99 4.57 -1.90
C VAL A 37 16.76 5.26 -0.77
N LEU A 38 17.52 4.49 0.01
CA LEU A 38 18.33 5.02 1.13
C LEU A 38 19.54 5.83 0.66
N ALA A 39 20.03 5.61 -0.55
CA ALA A 39 21.11 6.39 -1.15
C ALA A 39 20.68 7.81 -1.57
N ASP A 40 19.39 8.02 -1.86
CA ASP A 40 18.84 9.33 -2.20
C ASP A 40 18.35 10.06 -0.93
N ASP A 41 18.51 11.38 -0.85
CA ASP A 41 18.03 12.21 0.28
C ASP A 41 16.50 12.45 0.19
N LEU A 42 15.73 11.39 0.47
CA LEU A 42 14.27 11.36 0.38
C LEU A 42 13.64 10.89 1.72
N PRO A 43 13.56 11.77 2.74
CA PRO A 43 13.12 11.39 4.09
C PRO A 43 11.76 10.70 4.15
N ALA A 44 10.83 11.08 3.26
CA ALA A 44 9.51 10.47 3.16
C ALA A 44 9.59 8.98 2.74
N LEU A 45 10.50 8.63 1.81
CA LEU A 45 10.69 7.24 1.39
C LEU A 45 11.53 6.45 2.39
N HIS A 46 12.43 7.10 3.14
CA HIS A 46 13.18 6.43 4.22
C HIS A 46 12.26 5.90 5.33
N SER A 47 11.22 6.67 5.69
CA SER A 47 10.18 6.21 6.62
C SER A 47 9.44 4.98 6.10
N MET A 48 9.11 4.97 4.80
CA MET A 48 8.52 3.80 4.14
C MET A 48 9.46 2.59 4.20
N VAL A 49 10.74 2.73 3.86
CA VAL A 49 11.73 1.64 3.97
C VAL A 49 11.82 1.08 5.38
N SER A 50 11.72 1.93 6.41
CA SER A 50 11.69 1.46 7.80
C SER A 50 10.47 0.59 8.10
N GLY A 51 9.30 0.95 7.57
CA GLY A 51 8.10 0.11 7.62
C GLY A 51 8.30 -1.22 6.90
N LEU A 52 8.82 -1.19 5.66
CA LEU A 52 9.05 -2.38 4.86
C LEU A 52 10.07 -3.33 5.50
N ARG A 53 11.11 -2.81 6.17
CA ARG A 53 12.08 -3.62 6.93
C ARG A 53 11.44 -4.35 8.10
N ARG A 54 10.50 -3.73 8.79
CA ARG A 54 9.78 -4.36 9.92
C ARG A 54 8.94 -5.55 9.43
N ASP A 55 8.33 -5.42 8.27
CA ASP A 55 7.43 -6.41 7.68
C ASP A 55 8.09 -7.15 6.49
N PHE A 56 9.42 -7.26 6.47
CA PHE A 56 10.21 -7.66 5.29
C PHE A 56 9.73 -8.97 4.66
N ASP A 57 9.53 -10.02 5.47
CA ASP A 57 9.07 -11.32 4.98
C ASP A 57 7.66 -11.24 4.37
N ALA A 58 6.77 -10.50 5.02
CA ALA A 58 5.39 -10.32 4.56
C ALA A 58 5.33 -9.50 3.26
N VAL A 59 6.13 -8.45 3.16
CA VAL A 59 6.25 -7.62 1.94
C VAL A 59 6.87 -8.42 0.81
N THR A 60 7.94 -9.18 1.07
CA THR A 60 8.59 -10.04 0.08
C THR A 60 7.62 -11.08 -0.45
N ALA A 61 6.83 -11.72 0.42
CA ALA A 61 5.78 -12.64 0.02
C ALA A 61 4.68 -11.93 -0.79
N GLY A 62 4.25 -10.74 -0.37
CA GLY A 62 3.27 -9.92 -1.11
C GLY A 62 3.77 -9.52 -2.51
N LEU A 63 5.08 -9.29 -2.65
CA LEU A 63 5.75 -9.00 -3.91
C LEU A 63 6.14 -10.26 -4.70
N SER A 64 5.89 -11.47 -4.23
CA SER A 64 6.30 -12.70 -4.92
C SER A 64 5.14 -13.64 -5.24
N THR A 65 3.94 -13.33 -4.75
CA THR A 65 2.77 -14.21 -4.87
C THR A 65 1.71 -13.58 -5.77
N THR A 66 1.00 -14.41 -6.53
CA THR A 66 -0.15 -13.98 -7.33
C THR A 66 -1.39 -13.69 -6.47
N TRP A 67 -1.32 -13.98 -5.17
CA TRP A 67 -2.43 -13.80 -4.23
C TRP A 67 -2.49 -12.35 -3.79
N SER A 68 -3.58 -11.66 -4.17
CA SER A 68 -3.84 -10.31 -3.69
C SER A 68 -4.81 -10.32 -2.50
N SER A 69 -4.60 -9.40 -1.56
CA SER A 69 -5.59 -9.10 -0.52
C SER A 69 -6.76 -8.25 -1.05
N GLY A 70 -6.89 -8.05 -2.36
CA GLY A 70 -7.86 -7.16 -2.98
C GLY A 70 -9.31 -7.50 -2.63
N GLN A 71 -9.67 -8.79 -2.67
CA GLN A 71 -11.00 -9.22 -2.24
C GLN A 71 -11.24 -8.93 -0.75
N VAL A 72 -10.26 -9.23 0.11
CA VAL A 72 -10.35 -8.95 1.56
C VAL A 72 -10.47 -7.45 1.82
N ALA A 73 -9.67 -6.63 1.15
CA ALA A 73 -9.71 -5.18 1.23
C ALA A 73 -11.07 -4.61 0.76
N GLY A 74 -11.67 -5.19 -0.28
CA GLY A 74 -13.02 -4.88 -0.74
C GLY A 74 -14.08 -5.18 0.32
N HIS A 75 -14.00 -6.34 0.97
CA HIS A 75 -14.89 -6.70 2.08
C HIS A 75 -14.76 -5.73 3.26
N VAL A 76 -13.52 -5.41 3.65
CA VAL A 76 -13.24 -4.44 4.72
C VAL A 76 -13.79 -3.06 4.37
N THR A 77 -13.64 -2.63 3.11
CA THR A 77 -14.18 -1.35 2.62
C THR A 77 -15.70 -1.32 2.68
N ARG A 78 -16.36 -2.41 2.25
CA ARG A 78 -17.82 -2.55 2.28
C ARG A 78 -18.40 -2.43 3.69
N VAL A 79 -17.68 -2.91 4.71
CA VAL A 79 -18.08 -2.76 6.13
C VAL A 79 -17.74 -1.37 6.69
N LYS A 80 -16.55 -0.85 6.36
CA LYS A 80 -16.10 0.47 6.86
C LYS A 80 -16.97 1.62 6.34
N LEU A 81 -17.52 1.50 5.12
CA LEU A 81 -18.30 2.57 4.50
C LEU A 81 -19.60 2.88 5.27
N PRO A 82 -20.51 1.92 5.55
CA PRO A 82 -21.67 2.15 6.40
C PRO A 82 -21.32 2.66 7.81
N LYS A 83 -20.26 2.11 8.43
CA LYS A 83 -19.78 2.58 9.75
C LYS A 83 -19.35 4.05 9.72
N ARG A 84 -18.70 4.50 8.63
CA ARG A 84 -18.32 5.91 8.41
C ARG A 84 -19.53 6.79 8.12
N MET A 85 -20.47 6.33 7.30
CA MET A 85 -21.72 7.04 7.01
C MET A 85 -22.57 7.23 8.27
N ALA A 86 -22.53 6.27 9.19
CA ALA A 86 -23.16 6.37 10.50
C ALA A 86 -22.35 7.18 11.53
N TYR A 87 -21.26 7.84 11.12
CA TYR A 87 -20.35 8.58 12.03
C TYR A 87 -19.89 7.75 13.23
N GLY A 88 -19.66 6.46 13.03
CA GLY A 88 -19.27 5.53 14.09
C GLY A 88 -20.40 5.02 14.98
N ARG A 89 -21.62 5.55 14.85
CA ARG A 89 -22.75 5.25 15.75
C ARG A 89 -23.52 3.97 15.43
N ALA A 90 -23.28 3.36 14.27
CA ALA A 90 -23.87 2.05 13.96
C ALA A 90 -23.21 0.96 14.80
N ASP A 91 -23.97 0.27 15.63
CA ASP A 91 -23.54 -0.90 16.38
C ASP A 91 -23.41 -2.13 15.46
N LEU A 92 -23.03 -3.28 16.02
CA LEU A 92 -22.76 -4.47 15.20
C LEU A 92 -24.02 -5.00 14.49
N ASP A 93 -25.18 -4.95 15.14
CA ASP A 93 -26.44 -5.42 14.55
C ASP A 93 -26.87 -4.53 13.39
N LEU A 94 -26.77 -3.21 13.53
CA LEU A 94 -27.06 -2.27 12.45
C LEU A 94 -26.06 -2.41 11.29
N LEU A 95 -24.76 -2.57 11.57
CA LEU A 95 -23.76 -2.82 10.53
C LEU A 95 -24.03 -4.12 9.78
N ARG A 96 -24.42 -5.18 10.48
CA ARG A 96 -24.78 -6.47 9.87
C ARG A 96 -25.96 -6.31 8.92
N GLN A 97 -27.01 -5.60 9.34
CA GLN A 97 -28.16 -5.32 8.47
C GLN A 97 -27.74 -4.52 7.22
N LEU A 98 -26.96 -3.44 7.38
CA LEU A 98 -26.51 -2.61 6.27
C LEU A 98 -25.63 -3.37 5.26
N VAL A 99 -24.86 -4.35 5.73
CA VAL A 99 -24.00 -5.17 4.85
C VAL A 99 -24.78 -6.29 4.16
N LEU A 100 -25.75 -6.93 4.84
CA LEU A 100 -26.56 -8.01 4.28
C LEU A 100 -27.65 -7.52 3.33
N LEU A 101 -28.13 -6.28 3.54
CA LEU A 101 -29.17 -5.64 2.73
C LEU A 101 -28.58 -4.74 1.62
N ALA A 102 -27.26 -4.60 1.55
CA ALA A 102 -26.60 -3.92 0.44
C ALA A 102 -26.78 -4.74 -0.85
N PRO A 103 -27.16 -4.12 -1.98
CA PRO A 103 -27.32 -4.80 -3.26
C PRO A 103 -26.00 -5.33 -3.83
#